data_AF-A0A844GWB2-F1
#
_entry.id   AF-A0A844GWB2-F1
#
_cell.length_a   1.000
_cell.length_b   1.000
_cell.length_c   1.000
_cell.angle_alpha   90.00
_cell.angle_beta   90.00
_cell.angle_gamma   90.00
#
_symmetry.space_group_name_H-M   'P 1'
#
loop_
_entity.id
_entity.type
_entity.pdbx_description
1 polymer ?
#
loop_
_entity_poly.entity_id
_entity_poly.type
_entity_poly.pdbx_seq_one_letter_code
_entity_poly.pdbx_strand_id
1 'polypeptide(L)' 'MTFWISEDTLSHWLVTEKSGKKGASNYFSSQAILTFLMVKSLFNLPGRQTQGLMESLFSLMN' A
#
# COMPACT_ATOMS: atom_id res chain seq x y z
N MET A 1 -12.40 3.30 -14.18
CA MET A 1 -11.32 4.04 -13.50
C MET A 1 -10.03 3.32 -13.79
N THR A 2 -8.98 4.03 -14.18
CA THR A 2 -7.70 3.43 -14.57
C THR A 2 -6.64 3.82 -13.55
N PHE A 3 -5.91 2.83 -13.04
CA PHE A 3 -4.81 3.04 -12.10
C PHE A 3 -3.48 2.82 -12.82
N TRP A 4 -2.53 3.70 -12.55
CA TRP A 4 -1.15 3.58 -13.02
C TRP A 4 -0.26 3.43 -11.79
N ILE A 5 0.43 2.30 -11.69
CA ILE A 5 1.36 2.01 -10.61
C ILE A 5 2.69 1.61 -11.24
N SER A 6 3.75 2.33 -10.89
CA SER A 6 5.10 1.99 -11.32
C SER A 6 5.58 0.73 -10.59
N GLU A 7 6.08 -0.27 -11.33
CA GLU A 7 6.64 -1.51 -10.74
C GLU A 7 7.81 -1.23 -9.79
N ASP A 8 8.65 -0.25 -10.12
CA ASP A 8 9.73 0.24 -9.26
C ASP A 8 9.21 0.63 -7.86
N THR A 9 8.08 1.33 -7.81
CA THR A 9 7.46 1.74 -6.54
C THR A 9 6.99 0.55 -5.73
N LEU A 10 6.42 -0.48 -6.38
CA LEU A 10 5.99 -1.71 -5.70
C LEU A 10 7.18 -2.46 -5.08
N SER A 11 8.33 -2.46 -5.76
CA SER A 11 9.55 -3.12 -5.26
C SER A 11 10.05 -2.53 -3.91
N HIS A 12 9.70 -1.28 -3.63
CA HIS A 12 10.07 -0.56 -2.41
C HIS A 12 8.98 -0.54 -1.32
N TRP A 13 7.88 -1.28 -1.51
CA TRP A 13 6.79 -1.31 -0.53
C TRP A 13 7.08 -2.18 0.69
N LEU A 14 7.88 -3.23 0.53
CA LEU A 14 8.28 -4.07 1.64
C LEU A 14 9.54 -3.52 2.31
N VAL A 15 9.53 -3.49 3.63
CA VAL A 15 10.69 -3.09 4.43
C VAL A 15 11.74 -4.19 4.33
N THR A 16 12.90 -3.87 3.75
CA THR A 16 14.06 -4.77 3.70
C THR A 16 14.87 -4.71 4.99
N GLU A 17 15.02 -3.51 5.57
CA GLU A 17 15.75 -3.27 6.81
C GLU A 17 14.83 -2.67 7.89
N LYS A 18 14.71 -3.36 9.02
CA LYS A 18 13.87 -2.91 10.13
C LYS A 18 14.50 -1.69 10.79
N SER A 19 13.72 -0.62 10.93
CA SER A 19 14.18 0.61 11.58
C SER A 19 14.56 0.44 13.06
N GLY A 20 14.08 -0.61 13.74
CA GLY A 20 14.31 -0.83 15.19
C GLY A 20 13.57 0.15 16.13
N LYS A 21 12.89 1.15 15.58
CA LYS A 21 12.10 2.13 16.34
C LYS A 21 10.81 1.51 16.86
N LYS A 22 10.46 1.81 18.10
CA LYS A 22 9.20 1.39 18.71
C LYS A 22 8.01 1.93 17.90
N GLY A 23 7.08 1.06 17.52
CA GLY A 23 5.88 1.41 16.76
C GLY A 23 6.10 1.55 15.24
N ALA A 24 7.33 1.34 14.73
CA ALA A 24 7.56 1.30 13.29
C ALA A 24 6.98 0.02 12.67
N SER A 25 6.48 0.13 11.44
CA SER A 25 6.03 -1.02 10.65
C SER A 25 7.22 -1.94 10.35
N ASN A 26 6.99 -3.25 10.48
CA ASN A 26 7.98 -4.29 10.18
C ASN A 26 7.87 -4.84 8.75
N TYR A 27 6.79 -4.51 8.04
CA TYR A 27 6.44 -5.15 6.77
C TYR A 27 6.32 -4.14 5.65
N PHE A 28 5.58 -3.06 5.88
CA PHE A 28 5.31 -2.05 4.85
C PHE A 28 6.09 -0.77 5.10
N SER A 29 6.65 -0.22 4.02
CA SER A 29 7.33 1.08 4.02
C SER A 29 6.32 2.21 4.25
N SER A 30 6.80 3.37 4.70
CA SER A 30 5.96 4.55 4.87
C SER A 30 5.25 4.94 3.57
N GLN A 31 5.91 4.77 2.42
CA GLN A 31 5.34 5.03 1.10
C GLN A 31 4.15 4.12 0.79
N ALA A 32 4.26 2.82 1.07
CA ALA A 32 3.16 1.88 0.91
C ALA A 32 1.96 2.26 1.81
N ILE A 33 2.22 2.51 3.09
CA ILE A 33 1.17 2.87 4.07
C ILE A 33 0.47 4.17 3.66
N LEU A 34 1.23 5.20 3.29
CA LEU A 34 0.66 6.48 2.86
C LEU A 34 -0.17 6.31 1.58
N THR A 35 0.26 5.48 0.64
CA THR A 35 -0.50 5.20 -0.58
C THR A 35 -1.85 4.54 -0.26
N PHE A 36 -1.87 3.54 0.62
CA PHE A 36 -3.12 2.91 1.06
C PHE A 36 -4.04 3.88 1.79
N LEU A 37 -3.48 4.76 2.64
CA LEU A 37 -4.25 5.80 3.31
C LEU A 37 -4.80 6.84 2.34
N MET A 38 -4.05 7.21 1.30
CA MET A 38 -4.54 8.11 0.25
C MET A 38 -5.71 7.49 -0.51
N VAL A 39 -5.60 6.23 -0.94
CA VAL A 39 -6.70 5.52 -1.62
C VAL A 39 -7.91 5.40 -0.69
N LYS A 40 -7.70 5.01 0.56
CA LYS A 40 -8.76 4.97 1.58
C LYS A 40 -9.49 6.32 1.67
N SER A 41 -8.74 7.42 1.75
CA SER A 41 -9.29 8.77 1.90
C SER A 41 -9.98 9.27 0.64
N LEU A 42 -9.39 9.04 -0.53
CA LEU A 42 -9.88 9.52 -1.82
C LEU A 42 -11.22 8.88 -2.18
N PHE A 43 -11.37 7.59 -1.89
CA PHE A 43 -12.59 6.83 -2.14
C PHE A 43 -13.51 6.74 -0.91
N ASN A 44 -13.15 7.39 0.19
CA ASN A 44 -13.88 7.37 1.45
C ASN A 44 -14.25 5.94 1.92
N LEU A 45 -13.29 5.01 1.83
CA LEU A 45 -13.50 3.60 2.12
C LEU A 45 -13.16 3.26 3.59
N PRO A 46 -13.90 2.33 4.23
CA PRO A 46 -13.43 1.68 5.45
C PRO A 46 -12.20 0.81 5.14
N GLY A 47 -11.39 0.54 6.17
CA GLY A 47 -10.11 -0.15 6.00
C GLY A 47 -10.22 -1.52 5.34
N ARG A 48 -11.29 -2.29 5.63
CA ARG A 48 -11.50 -3.61 5.01
C ARG A 48 -11.86 -3.53 3.53
N GLN A 49 -12.63 -2.52 3.11
CA GLN A 49 -12.92 -2.31 1.69
C GLN A 49 -11.68 -1.79 0.95
N THR A 50 -10.85 -0.97 1.59
CA THR A 50 -9.58 -0.53 1.01
C THR A 50 -8.66 -1.71 0.74
N GLN A 51 -8.57 -2.65 1.68
CA GLN A 51 -7.80 -3.87 1.50
C GLN A 51 -8.31 -4.69 0.31
N GLY A 52 -9.61 -4.98 0.23
CA GLY A 52 -10.17 -5.75 -0.88
C GLY A 52 -10.02 -5.06 -2.25
N LEU A 53 -10.09 -3.73 -2.30
CA LEU A 53 -9.80 -2.96 -3.51
C LEU A 53 -8.34 -3.14 -3.95
N MET A 54 -7.39 -3.01 -3.01
CA MET A 54 -5.96 -3.17 -3.31
C MET A 54 -5.60 -4.59 -3.72
N GLU A 55 -6.18 -5.61 -3.05
CA GLU A 55 -6.02 -7.01 -3.44
C GLU A 55 -6.53 -7.26 -4.87
N SER A 56 -7.70 -6.71 -5.20
CA SER A 56 -8.26 -6.79 -6.56
C SER A 56 -7.38 -6.07 -7.58
N LEU A 57 -6.80 -4.93 -7.20
CA LEU A 57 -5.90 -4.15 -8.06
C LEU A 57 -4.62 -4.91 -8.37
N PHE A 58 -3.97 -5.51 -7.36
CA PHE A 58 -2.74 -6.28 -7.58
C PHE A 58 -3.00 -7.57 -8.34
N SER A 59 -4.16 -8.21 -8.15
CA SER A 59 -4.57 -9.37 -8.95
C SER A 59 -4.67 -9.02 -10.44
N LEU A 60 -5.11 -7.80 -10.78
CA LEU A 60 -5.22 -7.33 -12.16
C LEU A 60 -3.86 -6.92 -12.78
N MET A 61 -2.87 -6.60 -11.95
CA MET A 61 -1.52 -6.23 -12.40
C MET A 61 -0.65 -7.45 -12.76
N ASN A 62 -1.12 -8.67 -12.45
CA ASN A 62 -0.43 -9.93 -12.65
C ASN A 62 -0.92 -10.65 -13.90
#